data_AF-A0A8C6B7Z9-F1
#
_entry.id   AF-A0A8C6B7Z9-F1
#
_cell.length_a   1.000
_cell.length_b   1.000
_cell.length_c   1.000
_cell.angle_alpha   90.00
_cell.angle_beta   90.00
_cell.angle_gamma   90.00
#
_symmetry.space_group_name_H-M   'P 1'
#
loop_
_entity.id
_entity.type
_entity.pdbx_description
1 polymer ?
#
loop_
_entity_poly.entity_id
_entity_poly.type
_entity_poly.pdbx_seq_one_letter_code
_entity_poly.pdbx_strand_id
1 'polypeptide(L)'
;MSLQRILRVSLEHPTSAMCVAGVETLVDIYGSVPEGTEMFEVYGTPSVDISISPGVERDWEHADTGRWCFDVGLQIIVVMNSPSNDLNDSHVQISYHSGQEPLAYAVLYLTCVDITLDCDLNCEGRRDRGFVDKRQWVWGSSGYGAILLVNCDRDNLNCDDQDNCDRHVRCLQDLEDMSVMVLRTQGPIALFDDHTLVLHTSSCDAKWAQVFHACEAYRHVLGQNKVSYQVPRFHGDEECIFVEGLSFPDAGVKDPNHPDFSESPIFTDTVVFCVVPWIMTPSTLPPLEVYVCRVRNNTCFVDAVAELARRAGCKLTICPQAENRNDRWIQDGMELGYIQAPHKTFPVVFDSPGEWRTGPDFGYVTREPRDNSVSGLDSFGNLEVSPPVVANGKEYPLGRILFGGNLPGSRGCRVTQVVRDFLHAQKVQPTVELFVDWLAAGHVDEFLSFVPAPDGKGFRTLLKQGHGMALLFQGVIGGYQCCIPHHRSPTPSCVDWNREVLKRELGLTDGDLIDIPQLFKMERRKAVAFFPDLVNMLVLGKHLGIPKPFGPIIYGRCCLGEKVRSLLEPLGLQCTFTDDFTLYHKLHGEVHCGTIVRRQTFSFRWWNMVP
;
A
#
# COMPACT_ATOMS: atom_id res chain seq x y z
N MET A 1 0.26 27.67 -11.06
CA MET A 1 -0.15 28.39 -12.28
C MET A 1 0.57 27.71 -13.43
N SER A 2 -0.15 27.15 -14.40
CA SER A 2 0.51 26.65 -15.61
C SER A 2 1.22 27.83 -16.26
N LEU A 3 2.47 27.65 -16.67
CA LEU A 3 3.17 28.60 -17.51
C LEU A 3 2.39 28.66 -18.84
N GLN A 4 1.49 29.63 -19.00
CA GLN A 4 0.88 29.90 -20.30
C GLN A 4 2.00 30.40 -21.22
N ARG A 5 2.29 29.62 -22.28
CA ARG A 5 3.32 29.96 -23.25
C ARG A 5 2.85 31.17 -24.07
N ILE A 6 3.71 32.18 -24.15
CA ILE A 6 3.49 33.38 -24.96
C ILE A 6 4.36 33.31 -26.20
N LEU A 7 3.74 33.31 -27.37
CA LEU A 7 4.40 33.39 -28.67
C LEU A 7 4.44 34.84 -29.13
N ARG A 8 5.63 35.32 -29.49
CA ARG A 8 5.78 36.66 -30.07
C ARG A 8 5.77 36.57 -31.59
N VAL A 9 5.02 37.46 -32.22
CA VAL A 9 5.05 37.63 -33.68
C VAL A 9 6.06 38.71 -34.07
N SER A 10 6.52 38.69 -35.32
CA SER A 10 7.45 39.68 -35.90
C SER A 10 6.86 40.28 -37.18
N LEU A 11 7.09 41.58 -37.39
CA LEU A 11 6.73 42.26 -38.64
C LEU A 11 7.81 42.12 -39.72
N GLU A 12 9.05 41.76 -39.34
CA GLU A 12 10.18 41.71 -40.26
C GLU A 12 10.27 40.37 -41.00
N HIS A 13 9.91 39.29 -40.31
CA HIS A 13 9.97 37.93 -40.84
C HIS A 13 8.84 37.09 -40.23
N PRO A 14 8.32 36.07 -40.95
CA PRO A 14 7.41 35.11 -40.37
C PRO A 14 8.03 34.42 -39.15
N THR A 15 7.22 34.11 -38.15
CA THR A 15 7.61 33.32 -36.98
C THR A 15 7.02 31.91 -37.10
N SER A 16 7.69 30.93 -36.50
CA SER A 16 7.22 29.53 -36.47
C SER A 16 7.23 29.03 -35.03
N ALA A 17 6.19 28.30 -34.65
CA ALA A 17 6.06 27.74 -33.30
C ALA A 17 5.40 26.36 -33.30
N MET A 18 5.80 25.52 -32.36
CA MET A 18 5.10 24.28 -32.02
C MET A 18 3.96 24.57 -31.03
N CYS A 19 2.82 23.90 -31.21
CA CYS A 19 1.70 23.89 -30.28
C CYS A 19 1.38 22.45 -29.88
N VAL A 20 0.79 22.28 -28.68
CA VAL A 20 0.32 20.96 -28.23
C VAL A 20 -1.21 20.91 -28.35
N ALA A 21 -1.72 19.79 -28.85
CA ALA A 21 -3.15 19.61 -29.08
C ALA A 21 -3.96 19.89 -27.79
N GLY A 22 -5.00 20.72 -27.91
CA GLY A 22 -5.87 21.12 -26.80
C GLY A 22 -5.23 22.07 -25.78
N VAL A 23 -4.00 22.55 -26.00
CA VAL A 23 -3.33 23.51 -25.11
C VAL A 23 -3.47 24.94 -25.64
N GLU A 24 -4.03 25.81 -24.80
CA GLU A 24 -4.11 27.25 -25.06
C GLU A 24 -2.73 27.87 -25.17
N THR A 25 -2.49 28.57 -26.28
CA THR A 25 -1.26 29.30 -26.53
C THR A 25 -1.57 30.78 -26.71
N LEU A 26 -0.89 31.64 -25.96
CA LEU A 26 -1.06 33.09 -26.07
C LEU A 26 -0.18 33.63 -27.19
N VAL A 27 -0.69 34.58 -27.96
CA VAL A 27 0.06 35.30 -28.97
C VAL A 27 0.17 36.78 -28.56
N ASP A 28 1.41 37.23 -28.32
CA ASP A 28 1.76 38.61 -28.01
C ASP A 28 1.83 39.43 -29.30
N ILE A 29 0.85 40.33 -29.43
CA ILE A 29 0.69 41.26 -30.56
C ILE A 29 1.27 42.66 -30.29
N TYR A 30 1.70 42.93 -29.05
CA TYR A 30 2.23 44.24 -28.66
C TYR A 30 3.72 44.36 -28.94
N GLY A 31 4.46 43.26 -28.88
CA GLY A 31 5.90 43.23 -29.15
C GLY A 31 6.29 43.61 -30.59
N SER A 32 5.33 43.73 -31.51
CA SER A 32 5.55 43.98 -32.93
C SER A 32 4.37 44.73 -33.56
N VAL A 33 4.04 45.90 -33.02
CA VAL A 33 2.97 46.78 -33.51
C VAL A 33 3.52 47.97 -34.31
N PRO A 34 3.02 48.25 -35.52
CA PRO A 34 3.36 49.47 -36.26
C PRO A 34 2.85 50.73 -35.55
N GLU A 35 3.63 51.82 -35.60
CA GLU A 35 3.20 53.11 -35.06
C GLU A 35 1.93 53.61 -35.78
N GLY A 36 0.93 54.06 -35.01
CA GLY A 36 -0.35 54.54 -35.54
C GLY A 36 -1.42 53.47 -35.77
N THR A 37 -1.19 52.23 -35.32
CA THR A 37 -2.21 51.17 -35.34
C THR A 37 -3.43 51.53 -34.48
N GLU A 38 -4.62 51.48 -35.06
CA GLU A 38 -5.91 51.70 -34.39
C GLU A 38 -6.74 50.42 -34.28
N MET A 39 -6.62 49.53 -35.28
CA MET A 39 -7.38 48.28 -35.37
C MET A 39 -6.48 47.14 -35.83
N PHE A 40 -6.86 45.90 -35.55
CA PHE A 40 -6.24 44.72 -36.15
C PHE A 40 -7.30 43.71 -36.63
N GLU A 41 -6.91 42.89 -37.60
CA GLU A 41 -7.66 41.71 -38.06
C GLU A 41 -6.79 40.48 -37.81
N VAL A 42 -7.40 39.38 -37.40
CA VAL A 42 -6.72 38.09 -37.25
C VAL A 42 -7.40 37.05 -38.12
N TYR A 43 -6.60 36.28 -38.84
CA TYR A 43 -7.05 35.20 -39.70
C TYR A 43 -6.25 33.95 -39.38
N GLY A 44 -6.91 32.79 -39.32
CA GLY A 44 -6.27 31.50 -39.11
C GLY A 44 -6.65 30.49 -40.19
N THR A 45 -5.81 29.47 -40.37
CA THR A 45 -6.22 28.27 -41.09
C THR A 45 -7.37 27.55 -40.37
N PRO A 46 -8.22 26.78 -41.07
CA PRO A 46 -9.40 26.14 -40.46
C PRO A 46 -9.10 25.18 -39.29
N SER A 47 -7.85 24.73 -39.15
CA SER A 47 -7.35 23.88 -38.07
C SER A 47 -7.07 24.63 -36.76
N VAL A 48 -7.10 25.97 -36.77
CA VAL A 48 -6.72 26.83 -35.65
C VAL A 48 -7.95 27.56 -35.13
N ASP A 49 -8.33 27.26 -33.89
CA ASP A 49 -9.35 27.99 -33.17
C ASP A 49 -8.72 29.26 -32.56
N ILE A 50 -9.25 30.42 -32.92
CA ILE A 50 -8.73 31.72 -32.46
C ILE A 50 -9.78 32.40 -31.59
N SER A 51 -9.37 32.83 -30.40
CA SER A 51 -10.21 33.60 -29.48
C SER A 51 -9.49 34.89 -29.07
N ILE A 52 -10.26 35.96 -28.88
CA ILE A 52 -9.75 37.26 -28.42
C ILE A 52 -10.37 37.58 -27.06
N SER A 53 -9.55 38.04 -26.12
CA SER A 53 -9.99 38.43 -24.78
C SER A 53 -9.54 39.86 -24.43
N PRO A 54 -10.44 40.76 -23.96
CA PRO A 54 -10.09 42.11 -23.48
C PRO A 54 -9.27 42.18 -22.17
N GLY A 55 -8.88 41.04 -21.60
CA GLY A 55 -8.07 40.95 -20.37
C GLY A 55 -8.86 40.46 -19.14
N VAL A 56 -8.16 39.69 -18.29
CA VAL A 56 -8.45 39.06 -16.97
C VAL A 56 -9.80 38.36 -16.74
N GLU A 57 -10.91 38.78 -17.34
CA GLU A 57 -12.21 38.09 -17.25
C GLU A 57 -12.37 37.10 -18.42
N ARG A 58 -12.92 35.90 -18.14
CA ARG A 58 -13.06 34.77 -19.07
C ARG A 58 -14.21 34.98 -20.09
N ASP A 59 -14.39 36.19 -20.58
CA ASP A 59 -15.30 36.46 -21.68
C ASP A 59 -14.49 36.35 -22.98
N TRP A 60 -14.57 35.16 -23.60
CA TRP A 60 -13.85 34.83 -24.82
C TRP A 60 -14.78 35.01 -26.01
N GLU A 61 -14.39 35.90 -26.90
CA GLU A 61 -15.08 36.05 -28.18
C GLU A 61 -14.28 35.28 -29.23
N HIS A 62 -14.98 34.41 -29.97
CA HIS A 62 -14.37 33.77 -31.13
C HIS A 62 -13.99 34.86 -32.13
N ALA A 63 -12.79 34.76 -32.71
CA ALA A 63 -12.35 35.75 -33.67
C ALA A 63 -13.18 35.63 -34.96
N ASP A 64 -14.27 36.39 -35.04
CA ASP A 64 -15.01 36.58 -36.28
C ASP A 64 -14.14 37.36 -37.29
N THR A 65 -14.50 37.29 -38.59
CA THR A 65 -13.82 37.98 -39.71
C THR A 65 -13.93 39.53 -39.68
N GLY A 66 -14.10 40.13 -38.50
CA GLY A 66 -14.21 41.57 -38.27
C GLY A 66 -12.91 42.21 -37.77
N ARG A 67 -12.87 43.55 -37.81
CA ARG A 67 -11.79 44.37 -37.24
C ARG A 67 -11.99 44.54 -35.74
N TRP A 68 -10.91 44.37 -34.98
CA TRP A 68 -10.86 44.55 -33.53
C TRP A 68 -10.14 45.85 -33.19
N CYS A 69 -10.67 46.63 -32.24
CA CYS A 69 -9.98 47.81 -31.72
C CYS A 69 -8.66 47.39 -31.07
N PHE A 70 -7.58 48.09 -31.38
CA PHE A 70 -6.28 47.83 -30.77
C PHE A 70 -6.19 48.57 -29.43
N ASP A 71 -6.64 47.92 -28.36
CA ASP A 71 -6.60 48.43 -26.99
C ASP A 71 -5.55 47.73 -26.13
N VAL A 72 -5.16 48.35 -25.01
CA VAL A 72 -4.19 47.79 -24.05
C VAL A 72 -4.83 46.67 -23.23
N GLY A 73 -4.24 45.47 -23.27
CA GLY A 73 -4.68 44.31 -22.47
C GLY A 73 -5.34 43.18 -23.26
N LEU A 74 -5.55 43.35 -24.57
CA LEU A 74 -6.05 42.32 -25.47
C LEU A 74 -5.06 41.16 -25.62
N GLN A 75 -5.61 39.94 -25.62
CA GLN A 75 -4.84 38.72 -25.83
C GLN A 75 -5.47 37.91 -26.95
N ILE A 76 -4.64 37.43 -27.87
CA ILE A 76 -5.03 36.41 -28.85
C ILE A 76 -4.66 35.05 -28.26
N ILE A 77 -5.64 34.16 -28.16
CA ILE A 77 -5.47 32.77 -27.74
C ILE A 77 -5.69 31.90 -28.96
N VAL A 78 -4.74 31.01 -29.23
CA VAL A 78 -4.83 30.02 -30.30
C VAL A 78 -4.85 28.61 -29.70
N VAL A 79 -5.77 27.77 -30.20
CA VAL A 79 -5.89 26.36 -29.84
C VAL A 79 -5.93 25.54 -31.13
N MET A 80 -5.14 24.48 -31.18
CA MET A 80 -5.23 23.47 -32.21
C MET A 80 -5.68 22.17 -31.57
N ASN A 81 -6.69 21.51 -32.14
CA ASN A 81 -7.30 20.30 -31.55
C ASN A 81 -6.89 19.01 -32.26
N SER A 82 -6.03 19.09 -33.27
CA SER A 82 -5.57 17.94 -34.04
C SER A 82 -4.12 18.12 -34.45
N PRO A 83 -3.31 17.05 -34.45
CA PRO A 83 -1.91 17.11 -34.84
C PRO A 83 -1.77 17.51 -36.31
N SER A 84 -0.71 18.26 -36.62
CA SER A 84 -0.35 18.66 -37.98
C SER A 84 0.15 17.45 -38.79
N ASN A 85 -0.06 17.50 -40.12
CA ASN A 85 0.48 16.49 -41.03
C ASN A 85 1.92 16.83 -41.44
N ASP A 86 2.19 18.13 -41.66
CA ASP A 86 3.48 18.65 -42.10
C ASP A 86 3.97 19.77 -41.17
N LEU A 87 5.27 20.04 -41.21
CA LEU A 87 5.83 21.21 -40.53
C LEU A 87 5.22 22.49 -41.07
N ASN A 88 4.79 23.37 -40.15
CA ASN A 88 4.25 24.70 -40.45
C ASN A 88 3.03 24.67 -41.39
N ASP A 89 2.19 23.63 -41.31
CA ASP A 89 1.01 23.46 -42.17
C ASP A 89 -0.15 24.39 -41.86
N SER A 90 -0.15 24.97 -40.66
CA SER A 90 -1.16 25.87 -40.14
C SER A 90 -0.56 27.25 -39.90
N HIS A 91 -1.35 28.31 -39.98
CA HIS A 91 -0.84 29.66 -39.68
C HIS A 91 -1.92 30.58 -39.14
N VAL A 92 -1.45 31.61 -38.44
CA VAL A 92 -2.21 32.77 -38.00
C VAL A 92 -1.58 34.02 -38.61
N GLN A 93 -2.38 34.80 -39.29
CA GLN A 93 -2.00 36.09 -39.86
C GLN A 93 -2.67 37.20 -39.06
N ILE A 94 -1.90 38.19 -38.63
CA ILE A 94 -2.38 39.39 -37.97
C ILE A 94 -2.11 40.57 -38.90
N SER A 95 -3.15 41.32 -39.24
CA SER A 95 -3.07 42.52 -40.07
C SER A 95 -3.37 43.75 -39.23
N TYR A 96 -2.45 44.71 -39.19
CA TYR A 96 -2.57 45.95 -38.41
C TYR A 96 -3.04 47.10 -39.31
N HIS A 97 -3.96 47.94 -38.84
CA HIS A 97 -4.63 48.95 -39.65
C HIS A 97 -4.64 50.34 -38.99
N SER A 98 -4.56 51.37 -39.84
CA SER A 98 -4.89 52.76 -39.53
C SER A 98 -5.77 53.28 -40.68
N GLY A 99 -7.10 53.18 -40.52
CA GLY A 99 -8.06 53.38 -41.61
C GLY A 99 -8.33 52.13 -42.46
N GLN A 100 -8.47 52.27 -43.80
CA GLN A 100 -8.92 51.17 -44.66
C GLN A 100 -7.80 50.18 -45.07
N GLU A 101 -6.58 50.64 -45.32
CA GLU A 101 -5.47 49.78 -45.75
C GLU A 101 -4.63 49.25 -44.57
N PRO A 102 -4.07 48.03 -44.68
CA PRO A 102 -3.17 47.49 -43.67
C PRO A 102 -1.82 48.21 -43.66
N LEU A 103 -1.35 48.60 -42.47
CA LEU A 103 -0.03 49.17 -42.23
C LEU A 103 1.07 48.11 -42.34
N ALA A 104 0.81 46.93 -41.79
CA ALA A 104 1.72 45.79 -41.81
C ALA A 104 0.95 44.50 -41.51
N TYR A 105 1.60 43.36 -41.78
CA TYR A 105 1.10 42.06 -41.38
C TYR A 105 2.21 41.26 -40.68
N ALA A 106 1.81 40.44 -39.72
CA ALA A 106 2.64 39.44 -39.09
C ALA A 106 2.08 38.05 -39.39
N VAL A 107 2.95 37.07 -39.67
CA VAL A 107 2.55 35.68 -39.94
C VAL A 107 3.23 34.77 -38.92
N LEU A 108 2.42 33.97 -38.23
CA LEU A 108 2.83 32.93 -37.30
C LEU A 108 2.45 31.57 -37.89
N TYR A 109 3.43 30.80 -38.32
CA TYR A 109 3.25 29.40 -38.68
C TYR A 109 3.21 28.51 -37.44
N LEU A 110 2.30 27.55 -37.43
CA LEU A 110 2.04 26.64 -36.33
C LEU A 110 2.22 25.19 -36.79
N THR A 111 2.87 24.39 -35.94
CA THR A 111 2.91 22.93 -36.07
C THR A 111 2.32 22.33 -34.80
N CYS A 112 1.21 21.60 -34.91
CA CYS A 112 0.58 20.94 -33.77
C CYS A 112 1.09 19.52 -33.58
N VAL A 113 1.39 19.16 -32.33
CA VAL A 113 1.65 17.78 -31.91
C VAL A 113 0.74 17.39 -30.78
N ASP A 114 0.33 16.12 -30.76
CA ASP A 114 -0.30 15.52 -29.58
C ASP A 114 0.76 14.77 -28.79
N ILE A 115 0.90 15.06 -27.50
CA ILE A 115 1.86 14.43 -26.60
C ILE A 115 1.14 14.10 -25.30
N THR A 116 0.96 12.81 -25.00
CA THR A 116 0.33 12.37 -23.75
C THR A 116 1.20 11.34 -23.04
N LEU A 117 1.26 11.43 -21.71
CA LEU A 117 1.84 10.39 -20.86
C LEU A 117 0.75 9.76 -20.02
N ASP A 118 0.34 8.53 -20.34
CA ASP A 118 -0.84 7.90 -19.74
C ASP A 118 -0.47 6.69 -18.89
N CYS A 119 -1.31 6.38 -17.91
CA CYS A 119 -1.20 5.19 -17.05
C CYS A 119 -2.60 4.64 -16.75
N ASP A 120 -2.70 3.46 -16.14
CA ASP A 120 -3.99 2.93 -15.69
C ASP A 120 -4.51 3.72 -14.48
N LEU A 121 -5.48 4.61 -14.72
CA LEU A 121 -6.10 5.47 -13.69
C LEU A 121 -7.33 4.84 -13.04
N ASN A 122 -7.93 3.83 -13.69
CA ASN A 122 -9.31 3.43 -13.39
C ASN A 122 -9.41 2.25 -12.43
N CYS A 123 -8.28 1.68 -11.97
CA CYS A 123 -8.11 0.61 -10.98
C CYS A 123 -8.97 -0.67 -11.15
N GLU A 124 -9.89 -0.70 -12.11
CA GLU A 124 -10.92 -1.72 -12.36
C GLU A 124 -11.46 -1.65 -13.81
N GLY A 125 -10.75 -1.02 -14.76
CA GLY A 125 -11.17 -0.98 -16.17
C GLY A 125 -12.52 -0.27 -16.42
N ARG A 126 -12.88 0.72 -15.59
CA ARG A 126 -14.10 1.53 -15.77
C ARG A 126 -14.15 2.14 -17.17
N ARG A 127 -15.28 1.95 -17.85
CA ARG A 127 -15.55 2.45 -19.22
C ARG A 127 -15.92 3.94 -19.26
N ASP A 128 -16.22 4.56 -18.12
CA ASP A 128 -16.47 6.00 -18.06
C ASP A 128 -15.15 6.76 -18.17
N ARG A 129 -14.83 7.13 -19.41
CA ARG A 129 -13.73 8.02 -19.80
C ARG A 129 -14.07 9.49 -19.50
N GLY A 130 -14.61 9.77 -18.31
CA GLY A 130 -14.62 11.14 -17.82
C GLY A 130 -13.18 11.66 -17.78
N PHE A 131 -12.96 12.94 -18.04
CA PHE A 131 -11.62 13.53 -17.94
C PHE A 131 -11.16 13.44 -16.48
N VAL A 132 -10.27 12.49 -16.19
CA VAL A 132 -9.68 12.28 -14.85
C VAL A 132 -8.31 12.94 -14.84
N ASP A 133 -8.06 13.76 -13.82
CA ASP A 133 -6.77 14.41 -13.66
C ASP A 133 -5.71 13.44 -13.15
N LYS A 134 -4.89 12.92 -14.06
CA LYS A 134 -3.81 11.96 -13.79
C LYS A 134 -2.66 12.50 -12.92
N ARG A 135 -2.70 13.77 -12.53
CA ARG A 135 -1.68 14.44 -11.71
C ARG A 135 -1.93 14.31 -10.20
N GLN A 136 -2.94 13.57 -9.79
CA GLN A 136 -3.29 13.38 -8.39
C GLN A 136 -3.77 11.96 -8.09
N TRP A 137 -3.62 11.57 -6.83
CA TRP A 137 -4.21 10.36 -6.27
C TRP A 137 -5.41 10.73 -5.40
N VAL A 138 -6.55 10.08 -5.66
CA VAL A 138 -7.79 10.30 -4.90
C VAL A 138 -8.27 8.97 -4.33
N TRP A 139 -8.47 8.93 -3.00
CA TRP A 139 -8.95 7.76 -2.27
C TRP A 139 -10.46 7.55 -2.43
N GLY A 140 -10.91 6.31 -2.21
CA GLY A 140 -12.32 5.96 -2.08
C GLY A 140 -12.86 5.20 -3.30
N SER A 141 -14.11 4.73 -3.20
CA SER A 141 -14.76 3.97 -4.29
C SER A 141 -14.98 4.75 -5.59
N SER A 142 -15.02 6.08 -5.51
CA SER A 142 -15.01 7.00 -6.67
C SER A 142 -13.62 7.61 -6.92
N GLY A 143 -12.61 7.15 -6.17
CA GLY A 143 -11.23 7.56 -6.31
C GLY A 143 -10.60 7.05 -7.61
N TYR A 144 -9.43 7.58 -7.91
CA TYR A 144 -8.68 7.32 -9.13
C TYR A 144 -7.20 7.63 -8.94
N GLY A 145 -6.41 7.17 -9.90
CA GLY A 145 -4.97 7.38 -9.97
C GLY A 145 -4.25 6.06 -10.23
N ALA A 146 -2.99 6.13 -10.60
CA ALA A 146 -2.21 4.93 -10.85
C ALA A 146 -1.66 4.35 -9.55
N ILE A 147 -1.56 3.02 -9.50
CA ILE A 147 -1.02 2.27 -8.36
C ILE A 147 0.31 1.65 -8.78
N LEU A 148 1.30 1.68 -7.90
CA LEU A 148 2.63 1.11 -8.13
C LEU A 148 2.97 0.04 -7.09
N LEU A 149 3.22 -1.19 -7.53
CA LEU A 149 3.69 -2.28 -6.67
C LEU A 149 5.15 -2.06 -6.27
N VAL A 150 5.51 -2.45 -5.05
CA VAL A 150 6.92 -2.60 -4.66
C VAL A 150 7.38 -3.96 -5.16
N ASN A 151 8.31 -3.98 -6.11
CA ASN A 151 8.78 -5.18 -6.80
C ASN A 151 9.79 -5.96 -5.92
N CYS A 152 9.28 -6.50 -4.81
CA CYS A 152 10.06 -7.01 -3.69
C CYS A 152 10.10 -8.53 -3.63
N ASP A 153 9.68 -9.23 -4.68
CA ASP A 153 9.83 -10.67 -4.81
C ASP A 153 11.06 -11.00 -5.67
N ARG A 154 11.10 -12.22 -6.20
CA ARG A 154 12.25 -12.73 -6.93
C ARG A 154 11.79 -13.73 -7.98
N ASP A 155 11.46 -13.22 -9.15
CA ASP A 155 11.01 -14.03 -10.27
C ASP A 155 12.14 -14.79 -10.94
N ASN A 156 13.32 -14.15 -11.05
CA ASN A 156 14.48 -14.82 -11.62
C ASN A 156 15.21 -15.68 -10.58
N LEU A 157 14.95 -16.99 -10.63
CA LEU A 157 15.59 -17.99 -9.76
C LEU A 157 17.12 -18.10 -9.89
N ASN A 158 17.73 -17.48 -10.89
CA ASN A 158 19.19 -17.42 -11.05
C ASN A 158 19.85 -16.23 -10.33
N CYS A 159 19.05 -15.33 -9.75
CA CYS A 159 19.51 -14.23 -8.92
C CYS A 159 19.26 -14.57 -7.44
N ASP A 160 20.07 -14.01 -6.54
CA ASP A 160 19.86 -14.15 -5.10
C ASP A 160 19.13 -12.94 -4.49
N ASP A 161 19.15 -11.80 -5.18
CA ASP A 161 18.55 -10.54 -4.72
C ASP A 161 17.08 -10.39 -5.21
N GLN A 162 16.33 -9.51 -4.54
CA GLN A 162 14.99 -9.08 -4.98
C GLN A 162 15.07 -8.31 -6.29
N ASP A 163 14.02 -8.35 -7.10
CA ASP A 163 14.05 -7.75 -8.45
C ASP A 163 14.30 -6.23 -8.40
N ASN A 164 13.70 -5.51 -7.44
CA ASN A 164 13.94 -4.08 -7.22
C ASN A 164 15.33 -3.68 -6.68
N CYS A 165 16.22 -4.65 -6.37
CA CYS A 165 17.57 -4.38 -5.88
C CYS A 165 18.56 -4.05 -7.02
N ASP A 166 18.22 -4.36 -8.27
CA ASP A 166 19.07 -4.04 -9.41
C ASP A 166 18.38 -3.12 -10.43
N ARG A 167 18.87 -3.05 -11.67
CA ARG A 167 18.42 -2.13 -12.73
C ARG A 167 18.21 -2.85 -14.05
N HIS A 168 17.87 -4.13 -13.99
CA HIS A 168 17.69 -4.99 -15.16
C HIS A 168 16.39 -5.77 -15.02
N VAL A 169 15.57 -5.71 -16.06
CA VAL A 169 14.48 -6.67 -16.23
C VAL A 169 15.10 -7.99 -16.69
N ARG A 170 15.05 -9.00 -15.84
CA ARG A 170 15.75 -10.27 -16.10
C ARG A 170 14.85 -11.36 -16.70
N CYS A 171 13.54 -11.24 -16.52
CA CYS A 171 12.57 -12.18 -17.05
C CYS A 171 11.27 -11.45 -17.39
N LEU A 172 10.35 -12.16 -18.06
CA LEU A 172 9.06 -11.57 -18.44
C LEU A 172 8.05 -11.55 -17.29
N GLN A 173 8.23 -12.41 -16.30
CA GLN A 173 7.41 -12.47 -15.09
C GLN A 173 7.54 -11.16 -14.29
N ASP A 174 8.75 -10.64 -14.17
CA ASP A 174 9.08 -9.37 -13.51
C ASP A 174 8.28 -8.18 -14.08
N LEU A 175 7.96 -8.21 -15.37
CA LEU A 175 7.13 -7.18 -16.01
C LEU A 175 5.65 -7.23 -15.60
N GLU A 176 5.17 -8.38 -15.10
CA GLU A 176 3.81 -8.55 -14.61
C GLU A 176 3.59 -7.85 -13.26
N ASP A 177 4.67 -7.57 -12.53
CA ASP A 177 4.68 -6.81 -11.27
C ASP A 177 4.82 -5.30 -11.49
N MET A 178 5.21 -4.89 -12.71
CA MET A 178 5.40 -3.49 -13.06
C MET A 178 4.11 -2.83 -13.56
N SER A 179 3.96 -1.56 -13.24
CA SER A 179 2.88 -0.73 -13.75
C SER A 179 3.24 -0.14 -15.11
N VAL A 180 2.29 -0.17 -16.05
CA VAL A 180 2.52 0.32 -17.41
C VAL A 180 2.19 1.81 -17.52
N MET A 181 3.11 2.54 -18.12
CA MET A 181 2.99 3.92 -18.54
C MET A 181 3.21 3.99 -20.06
N VAL A 182 2.38 4.74 -20.78
CA VAL A 182 2.42 4.83 -22.24
C VAL A 182 2.64 6.28 -22.63
N LEU A 183 3.74 6.54 -23.34
CA LEU A 183 3.99 7.83 -23.98
C LEU A 183 3.42 7.78 -25.40
N ARG A 184 2.46 8.66 -25.71
CA ARG A 184 1.90 8.79 -27.05
C ARG A 184 2.37 10.09 -27.68
N THR A 185 2.73 10.02 -28.95
CA THR A 185 3.17 11.17 -29.73
C THR A 185 2.58 11.11 -31.14
N GLN A 186 1.84 12.13 -31.55
CA GLN A 186 1.33 12.25 -32.92
C GLN A 186 1.71 13.62 -33.52
N GLY A 187 2.10 13.61 -34.79
CA GLY A 187 2.45 14.80 -35.57
C GLY A 187 3.70 14.61 -36.42
N PRO A 188 4.23 15.69 -37.03
CA PRO A 188 5.30 15.57 -38.02
C PRO A 188 6.62 15.15 -37.37
N ILE A 189 7.19 14.00 -37.78
CA ILE A 189 8.43 13.44 -37.22
C ILE A 189 9.60 14.43 -37.30
N ALA A 190 9.66 15.24 -38.37
CA ALA A 190 10.68 16.26 -38.58
C ALA A 190 10.69 17.34 -37.49
N LEU A 191 9.62 17.50 -36.70
CA LEU A 191 9.60 18.45 -35.59
C LEU A 191 10.60 18.07 -34.49
N PHE A 192 10.82 16.77 -34.31
CA PHE A 192 11.76 16.22 -33.34
C PHE A 192 13.22 16.32 -33.82
N ASP A 193 13.48 16.95 -34.97
CA ASP A 193 14.81 17.39 -35.38
C ASP A 193 15.34 18.50 -34.47
N ASP A 194 14.48 19.45 -34.12
CA ASP A 194 14.81 20.63 -33.31
C ASP A 194 14.22 20.57 -31.88
N HIS A 195 13.32 19.62 -31.61
CA HIS A 195 12.66 19.45 -30.32
C HIS A 195 12.97 18.08 -29.71
N THR A 196 13.15 18.03 -28.40
CA THR A 196 13.45 16.77 -27.69
C THR A 196 12.38 16.44 -26.66
N LEU A 197 12.04 15.15 -26.58
CA LEU A 197 11.19 14.62 -25.53
C LEU A 197 12.06 14.13 -24.38
N VAL A 198 11.73 14.56 -23.17
CA VAL A 198 12.49 14.21 -21.96
C VAL A 198 11.52 13.67 -20.91
N LEU A 199 11.70 12.41 -20.54
CA LEU A 199 11.11 11.85 -19.33
C LEU A 199 11.96 12.26 -18.14
N HIS A 200 11.33 12.70 -17.05
CA HIS A 200 12.05 13.10 -15.85
C HIS A 200 11.27 12.79 -14.57
N THR A 201 11.98 12.78 -13.46
CA THR A 201 11.45 12.67 -12.10
C THR A 201 12.25 13.57 -11.16
N SER A 202 11.75 13.87 -9.97
CA SER A 202 12.53 14.60 -8.97
C SER A 202 13.62 13.70 -8.37
N SER A 203 14.70 14.29 -7.87
CA SER A 203 15.74 13.53 -7.14
C SER A 203 15.20 12.87 -5.86
N CYS A 204 14.04 13.32 -5.38
CA CYS A 204 13.36 12.80 -4.21
C CYS A 204 12.56 11.54 -4.59
N ASP A 205 11.80 11.62 -5.68
CA ASP A 205 10.95 10.53 -6.19
C ASP A 205 11.77 9.42 -6.86
N ALA A 206 12.94 9.75 -7.40
CA ALA A 206 13.90 8.79 -7.95
C ALA A 206 14.31 7.68 -6.98
N LYS A 207 14.11 7.86 -5.67
CA LYS A 207 14.38 6.85 -4.64
C LYS A 207 13.27 5.82 -4.48
N TRP A 208 12.09 6.10 -5.01
CA TRP A 208 10.88 5.32 -4.80
C TRP A 208 10.53 4.45 -5.98
N ALA A 209 10.97 4.80 -7.18
CA ALA A 209 10.63 4.08 -8.39
C ALA A 209 11.83 3.93 -9.34
N GLN A 210 11.84 2.83 -10.07
CA GLN A 210 12.64 2.65 -11.28
C GLN A 210 11.72 2.58 -12.49
N VAL A 211 12.24 3.03 -13.62
CA VAL A 211 11.49 3.12 -14.87
C VAL A 211 12.31 2.47 -15.98
N PHE A 212 11.67 1.58 -16.73
CA PHE A 212 12.24 0.85 -17.85
C PHE A 212 11.50 1.17 -19.14
N HIS A 213 12.23 1.54 -20.17
CA HIS A 213 11.67 1.78 -21.50
C HIS A 213 11.82 0.52 -22.34
N ALA A 214 10.70 0.04 -22.89
CA ALA A 214 10.66 -1.12 -23.76
C ALA A 214 10.95 -0.72 -25.21
N CYS A 215 12.22 -0.80 -25.60
CA CYS A 215 12.67 -0.65 -26.98
C CYS A 215 13.05 -2.01 -27.57
N GLU A 216 14.23 -2.17 -28.17
CA GLU A 216 14.75 -3.50 -28.56
C GLU A 216 15.00 -4.40 -27.34
N ALA A 217 15.19 -3.79 -26.17
CA ALA A 217 15.32 -4.43 -24.86
C ALA A 217 14.70 -3.51 -23.78
N TYR A 218 14.63 -4.00 -22.54
CA TYR A 218 14.17 -3.22 -21.39
C TYR A 218 15.32 -2.40 -20.82
N ARG A 219 15.36 -1.11 -21.15
CA ARG A 219 16.43 -0.21 -20.72
C ARG A 219 16.02 0.56 -19.48
N HIS A 220 16.85 0.54 -18.43
CA HIS A 220 16.66 1.43 -17.27
C HIS A 220 16.82 2.91 -17.66
N VAL A 221 15.74 3.69 -17.52
CA VAL A 221 15.66 5.09 -17.96
C VAL A 221 15.52 6.09 -16.83
N LEU A 222 14.84 5.78 -15.73
CA LEU A 222 14.78 6.65 -14.54
C LEU A 222 14.95 5.84 -13.26
N GLY A 223 15.54 6.45 -12.22
CA GLY A 223 15.76 5.86 -10.90
C GLY A 223 16.78 6.66 -10.08
N GLN A 224 17.26 6.11 -8.95
CA GLN A 224 18.07 6.83 -7.95
C GLN A 224 19.27 7.62 -8.51
N ASN A 225 19.90 7.13 -9.58
CA ASN A 225 21.08 7.74 -10.19
C ASN A 225 20.81 8.37 -11.56
N LYS A 226 19.54 8.43 -11.99
CA LYS A 226 19.14 8.92 -13.31
C LYS A 226 17.76 9.55 -13.23
N VAL A 227 17.72 10.87 -13.10
CA VAL A 227 16.48 11.65 -12.91
C VAL A 227 15.87 12.16 -14.22
N SER A 228 16.58 12.00 -15.33
CA SER A 228 16.11 12.40 -16.66
C SER A 228 16.57 11.42 -17.73
N TYR A 229 15.77 11.32 -18.80
CA TYR A 229 16.04 10.50 -19.96
C TYR A 229 15.49 11.18 -21.22
N GLN A 230 16.40 11.48 -22.14
CA GLN A 230 16.00 11.89 -23.48
C GLN A 230 15.48 10.66 -24.22
N VAL A 231 14.21 10.74 -24.61
CA VAL A 231 13.50 9.70 -25.31
C VAL A 231 14.05 9.63 -26.75
N PRO A 232 14.52 8.46 -27.22
CA PRO A 232 15.00 8.31 -28.59
C PRO A 232 13.92 8.63 -29.61
N ARG A 233 14.30 8.82 -30.88
CA ARG A 233 13.32 8.93 -31.96
C ARG A 233 12.84 7.55 -32.36
N PHE A 234 11.54 7.42 -32.60
CA PHE A 234 10.93 6.17 -33.03
C PHE A 234 9.97 6.40 -34.19
N HIS A 235 9.63 5.31 -34.87
CA HIS A 235 8.72 5.32 -36.02
C HIS A 235 7.26 5.03 -35.64
N GLY A 236 6.97 4.74 -34.37
CA GLY A 236 5.63 4.47 -33.87
C GLY A 236 5.04 5.64 -33.07
N ASP A 237 3.71 5.63 -32.92
CA ASP A 237 2.97 6.68 -32.20
C ASP A 237 2.90 6.44 -30.68
N GLU A 238 3.30 5.24 -30.20
CA GLU A 238 3.22 4.85 -28.79
C GLU A 238 4.49 4.14 -28.31
N GLU A 239 4.92 4.49 -27.10
CA GLU A 239 6.08 3.90 -26.43
C GLU A 239 5.67 3.34 -25.07
N CYS A 240 6.00 2.06 -24.83
CA CYS A 240 5.66 1.37 -23.60
C CYS A 240 6.78 1.53 -22.56
N ILE A 241 6.39 1.93 -21.36
CA ILE A 241 7.29 2.20 -20.24
C ILE A 241 6.77 1.42 -19.03
N PHE A 242 7.66 0.70 -18.36
CA PHE A 242 7.34 -0.08 -17.17
C PHE A 242 7.90 0.62 -15.94
N VAL A 243 7.14 0.65 -14.86
CA VAL A 243 7.49 1.33 -13.61
C VAL A 243 7.39 0.33 -12.46
N GLU A 244 8.44 0.21 -11.66
CA GLU A 244 8.47 -0.59 -10.44
C GLU A 244 8.71 0.29 -9.20
N GLY A 245 8.14 -0.11 -8.07
CA GLY A 245 8.39 0.51 -6.77
C GLY A 245 9.59 -0.11 -6.06
N LEU A 246 10.42 0.73 -5.46
CA LEU A 246 11.65 0.33 -4.74
C LEU A 246 11.45 0.25 -3.23
N SER A 247 10.45 0.92 -2.69
CA SER A 247 10.28 1.04 -1.25
C SER A 247 8.83 1.27 -0.88
N PHE A 248 8.39 0.58 0.17
CA PHE A 248 7.10 0.79 0.81
C PHE A 248 6.98 2.16 1.48
N PRO A 249 5.76 2.71 1.63
CA PRO A 249 5.52 3.92 2.42
C PRO A 249 6.20 3.85 3.81
N ASP A 250 6.87 4.92 4.22
CA ASP A 250 7.62 4.99 5.49
C ASP A 250 7.70 6.42 6.07
N ALA A 251 8.20 6.57 7.30
CA ALA A 251 8.37 7.89 7.94
C ALA A 251 9.51 8.72 7.31
N GLY A 252 9.32 10.04 7.27
CA GLY A 252 10.35 11.00 6.84
C GLY A 252 10.16 11.62 5.45
N VAL A 253 9.00 11.43 4.81
CA VAL A 253 8.68 12.07 3.54
C VAL A 253 8.35 13.55 3.76
N LYS A 254 9.35 14.41 3.62
CA LYS A 254 9.15 15.82 3.27
C LYS A 254 9.27 15.92 1.77
N ASP A 255 8.31 16.61 1.16
CA ASP A 255 8.25 16.92 -0.26
C ASP A 255 9.23 18.08 -0.57
N PRO A 256 10.31 17.88 -1.36
CA PRO A 256 11.22 18.96 -1.70
C PRO A 256 11.46 19.09 -3.23
N ASN A 257 11.17 20.30 -3.70
CA ASN A 257 11.64 21.00 -4.89
C ASN A 257 11.67 20.27 -6.24
N HIS A 258 11.03 20.95 -7.21
CA HIS A 258 11.11 20.66 -8.63
C HIS A 258 12.57 20.64 -9.14
N PRO A 259 12.88 19.78 -10.12
CA PRO A 259 14.16 19.82 -10.80
C PRO A 259 14.38 21.17 -11.50
N ASP A 260 15.62 21.66 -11.42
CA ASP A 260 16.10 22.84 -12.16
C ASP A 260 16.43 22.41 -13.58
N PHE A 261 15.66 22.87 -14.56
CA PHE A 261 15.96 22.67 -15.98
C PHE A 261 16.93 23.78 -16.45
N SER A 262 17.94 23.42 -17.25
CA SER A 262 18.80 24.41 -17.92
C SER A 262 18.10 25.14 -19.07
N GLU A 263 16.99 24.57 -19.57
CA GLU A 263 16.16 25.08 -20.66
C GLU A 263 14.69 25.09 -20.25
N SER A 264 13.92 26.09 -20.67
CA SER A 264 12.51 26.21 -20.27
C SER A 264 11.65 25.18 -21.04
N PRO A 265 10.89 24.30 -20.36
CA PRO A 265 10.05 23.32 -21.04
C PRO A 265 8.93 24.00 -21.81
N ILE A 266 8.71 23.58 -23.05
CA ILE A 266 7.62 24.07 -23.90
C ILE A 266 6.26 23.53 -23.44
N PHE A 267 6.24 22.25 -23.01
CA PHE A 267 5.06 21.54 -22.53
C PHE A 267 5.49 20.51 -21.50
N THR A 268 4.58 20.19 -20.58
CA THR A 268 4.80 19.14 -19.58
C THR A 268 3.48 18.45 -19.29
N ASP A 269 3.51 17.12 -19.39
CA ASP A 269 2.46 16.25 -18.92
C ASP A 269 2.99 15.38 -17.77
N THR A 270 2.14 15.02 -16.82
CA THR A 270 2.57 14.43 -15.55
C THR A 270 1.58 13.39 -15.09
N VAL A 271 2.09 12.25 -14.64
CA VAL A 271 1.33 11.19 -13.97
C VAL A 271 1.80 11.01 -12.54
N VAL A 272 0.90 10.63 -11.65
CA VAL A 272 1.21 10.31 -10.25
C VAL A 272 0.86 8.86 -9.95
N PHE A 273 1.78 8.16 -9.30
CA PHE A 273 1.58 6.81 -8.78
C PHE A 273 1.45 6.83 -7.26
N CYS A 274 0.54 6.02 -6.74
CA CYS A 274 0.46 5.69 -5.32
C CYS A 274 1.13 4.33 -5.08
N VAL A 275 2.20 4.32 -4.29
CA VAL A 275 2.86 3.07 -3.88
C VAL A 275 1.93 2.27 -2.99
N VAL A 276 1.79 0.98 -3.28
CA VAL A 276 0.95 0.06 -2.50
C VAL A 276 1.36 0.00 -1.03
N PRO A 277 0.41 -0.13 -0.10
CA PRO A 277 0.70 -0.46 1.28
C PRO A 277 0.95 -1.96 1.45
N TRP A 278 1.68 -2.33 2.49
CA TRP A 278 1.70 -3.69 3.02
C TRP A 278 0.48 -3.95 3.92
N ILE A 279 -0.23 -5.06 3.70
CA ILE A 279 -1.51 -5.36 4.36
C ILE A 279 -1.46 -6.72 5.07
N MET A 280 -1.77 -6.75 6.36
CA MET A 280 -1.85 -7.96 7.19
C MET A 280 -3.18 -8.70 7.01
N THR A 281 -3.21 -10.01 7.33
CA THR A 281 -4.41 -10.84 7.25
C THR A 281 -4.89 -11.36 8.62
N PRO A 282 -6.11 -11.04 9.08
CA PRO A 282 -6.60 -11.50 10.37
C PRO A 282 -6.91 -13.00 10.35
N SER A 283 -6.92 -13.61 11.54
CA SER A 283 -7.22 -15.04 11.72
C SER A 283 -8.60 -15.49 11.20
N THR A 284 -9.50 -14.54 10.97
CA THR A 284 -10.85 -14.76 10.41
C THR A 284 -10.86 -14.94 8.88
N LEU A 285 -9.79 -14.59 8.17
CA LEU A 285 -9.69 -14.87 6.74
C LEU A 285 -9.41 -16.35 6.47
N PRO A 286 -9.93 -16.90 5.35
CA PRO A 286 -9.71 -18.29 4.97
C PRO A 286 -8.23 -18.66 4.92
N PRO A 287 -7.80 -19.74 5.60
CA PRO A 287 -6.41 -20.19 5.57
C PRO A 287 -6.06 -20.86 4.23
N LEU A 288 -4.87 -20.58 3.71
CA LEU A 288 -4.35 -21.20 2.48
C LEU A 288 -3.23 -22.19 2.80
N GLU A 289 -2.28 -21.78 3.65
CA GLU A 289 -1.07 -22.54 3.94
C GLU A 289 -0.62 -22.33 5.38
N VAL A 290 -0.26 -23.42 6.05
CA VAL A 290 0.24 -23.42 7.43
C VAL A 290 1.73 -23.77 7.41
N TYR A 291 2.53 -22.98 8.10
CA TYR A 291 3.96 -23.19 8.23
C TYR A 291 4.28 -23.62 9.66
N VAL A 292 5.16 -24.61 9.80
CA VAL A 292 5.63 -25.11 11.10
C VAL A 292 7.09 -25.54 10.99
N CYS A 293 7.89 -25.29 12.04
CA CYS A 293 9.28 -25.75 12.08
C CYS A 293 9.38 -27.20 12.59
N ARG A 294 10.13 -28.04 11.89
CA ARG A 294 10.62 -29.31 12.44
C ARG A 294 11.87 -29.04 13.27
N VAL A 295 11.80 -29.30 14.57
CA VAL A 295 12.92 -29.19 15.51
C VAL A 295 13.15 -30.52 16.22
N ARG A 296 14.20 -30.60 17.05
CA ARG A 296 14.47 -31.83 17.81
C ARG A 296 13.26 -32.24 18.66
N ASN A 297 12.84 -33.49 18.50
CA ASN A 297 11.79 -34.17 19.27
C ASN A 297 10.34 -33.65 19.11
N ASN A 298 10.04 -32.79 18.13
CA ASN A 298 8.68 -32.22 17.96
C ASN A 298 7.76 -32.95 16.98
N THR A 299 8.09 -34.19 16.58
CA THR A 299 7.32 -34.95 15.57
C THR A 299 5.84 -35.04 15.90
N CYS A 300 5.46 -35.37 17.13
CA CYS A 300 4.05 -35.47 17.53
C CYS A 300 3.28 -34.15 17.38
N PHE A 301 3.93 -33.01 17.65
CA PHE A 301 3.33 -31.69 17.47
C PHE A 301 3.13 -31.39 15.98
N VAL A 302 4.17 -31.63 15.17
CA VAL A 302 4.10 -31.43 13.71
C VAL A 302 3.04 -32.31 13.08
N ASP A 303 2.90 -33.57 13.51
CA ASP A 303 1.87 -34.49 13.03
C ASP A 303 0.45 -34.02 13.43
N ALA A 304 0.29 -33.44 14.62
CA ALA A 304 -0.99 -32.87 15.06
C ALA A 304 -1.36 -31.62 14.22
N VAL A 305 -0.40 -30.74 13.94
CA VAL A 305 -0.60 -29.59 13.03
C VAL A 305 -0.91 -30.07 11.62
N ALA A 306 -0.24 -31.12 11.14
CA ALA A 306 -0.48 -31.70 9.82
C ALA A 306 -1.90 -32.27 9.69
N GLU A 307 -2.37 -32.99 10.70
CA GLU A 307 -3.74 -33.51 10.73
C GLU A 307 -4.78 -32.38 10.78
N LEU A 308 -4.50 -31.32 11.54
CA LEU A 308 -5.38 -30.14 11.58
C LEU A 308 -5.44 -29.43 10.23
N ALA A 309 -4.30 -29.19 9.59
CA ALA A 309 -4.21 -28.60 8.25
C ALA A 309 -4.94 -29.45 7.21
N ARG A 310 -4.78 -30.78 7.27
CA ARG A 310 -5.50 -31.73 6.41
C ARG A 310 -7.02 -31.63 6.58
N ARG A 311 -7.51 -31.50 7.82
CA ARG A 311 -8.96 -31.33 8.08
C ARG A 311 -9.49 -29.99 7.57
N ALA A 312 -8.69 -28.94 7.67
CA ALA A 312 -9.03 -27.60 7.18
C ALA A 312 -8.88 -27.46 5.65
N GLY A 313 -8.26 -28.43 4.96
CA GLY A 313 -7.99 -28.34 3.53
C GLY A 313 -6.86 -27.38 3.18
N CYS A 314 -5.96 -27.09 4.14
CA CYS A 314 -4.85 -26.16 3.95
C CYS A 314 -3.57 -26.90 3.54
N LYS A 315 -2.75 -26.25 2.72
CA LYS A 315 -1.38 -26.71 2.46
C LYS A 315 -0.57 -26.66 3.76
N LEU A 316 0.32 -27.63 3.96
CA LEU A 316 1.27 -27.63 5.07
C LEU A 316 2.68 -27.50 4.52
N THR A 317 3.46 -26.56 5.06
CA THR A 317 4.88 -26.39 4.78
C THR A 317 5.67 -26.58 6.08
N ILE A 318 6.60 -27.53 6.05
CA ILE A 318 7.43 -27.87 7.22
C ILE A 318 8.83 -27.33 6.98
N CYS A 319 9.26 -26.32 7.74
CA CYS A 319 10.63 -25.82 7.69
C CYS A 319 11.57 -26.86 8.32
N PRO A 320 12.54 -27.42 7.57
CA PRO A 320 13.41 -28.47 8.08
C PRO A 320 14.39 -27.92 9.12
N GLN A 321 14.81 -28.79 10.06
CA GLN A 321 15.69 -28.42 11.17
C GLN A 321 17.02 -27.77 10.72
N ALA A 322 17.52 -28.13 9.53
CA ALA A 322 18.75 -27.56 8.98
C ALA A 322 18.61 -26.07 8.65
N GLU A 323 17.41 -25.63 8.25
CA GLU A 323 17.13 -24.24 7.86
C GLU A 323 16.74 -23.40 9.08
N ASN A 324 15.87 -23.92 9.95
CA ASN A 324 15.44 -23.17 11.14
C ASN A 324 16.48 -23.11 12.28
N ARG A 325 17.63 -23.79 12.16
CA ARG A 325 18.69 -23.82 13.20
C ARG A 325 18.19 -24.25 14.58
N ASN A 326 17.16 -25.10 14.62
CA ASN A 326 16.44 -25.56 15.81
C ASN A 326 15.65 -24.46 16.54
N ASP A 327 15.34 -23.36 15.85
CA ASP A 327 14.33 -22.40 16.27
C ASP A 327 12.93 -22.93 15.93
N ARG A 328 12.03 -22.81 16.90
CA ARG A 328 10.65 -23.30 16.81
C ARG A 328 9.63 -22.16 16.64
N TRP A 329 10.04 -20.92 16.87
CA TRP A 329 9.17 -19.75 16.98
C TRP A 329 9.02 -19.06 15.62
N ILE A 330 8.42 -19.77 14.67
CA ILE A 330 8.26 -19.23 13.31
C ILE A 330 7.37 -17.97 13.28
N GLN A 331 6.45 -17.84 14.24
CA GLN A 331 5.58 -16.67 14.39
C GLN A 331 6.34 -15.42 14.87
N ASP A 332 7.43 -15.59 15.62
CA ASP A 332 8.21 -14.45 16.11
C ASP A 332 9.12 -13.87 15.03
N GLY A 333 9.53 -14.70 14.08
CA GLY A 333 10.45 -14.35 13.01
C GLY A 333 9.79 -13.55 11.90
N MET A 334 8.54 -13.84 11.52
CA MET A 334 7.92 -13.22 10.36
C MET A 334 6.40 -13.07 10.49
N GLU A 335 5.84 -12.19 9.68
CA GLU A 335 4.41 -11.92 9.56
C GLU A 335 4.02 -11.92 8.07
N LEU A 336 2.89 -12.57 7.74
CA LEU A 336 2.49 -12.80 6.35
C LEU A 336 1.40 -11.80 5.92
N GLY A 337 1.84 -10.78 5.19
CA GLY A 337 0.95 -9.82 4.53
C GLY A 337 0.87 -10.03 3.02
N TYR A 338 0.30 -9.05 2.34
CA TYR A 338 0.24 -9.00 0.88
C TYR A 338 0.30 -7.56 0.37
N ILE A 339 0.59 -7.43 -0.91
CA ILE A 339 0.42 -6.20 -1.68
C ILE A 339 -0.51 -6.45 -2.85
N GLN A 340 -1.15 -5.40 -3.33
CA GLN A 340 -2.18 -5.52 -4.35
C GLN A 340 -2.28 -4.29 -5.23
N ALA A 341 -2.25 -4.51 -6.53
CA ALA A 341 -2.59 -3.57 -7.57
C ALA A 341 -3.70 -4.17 -8.45
N PRO A 342 -4.29 -3.40 -9.39
CA PRO A 342 -5.33 -3.90 -10.29
C PRO A 342 -4.88 -5.08 -11.17
N HIS A 343 -3.61 -5.05 -11.60
CA HIS A 343 -3.04 -6.04 -12.52
C HIS A 343 -2.44 -7.26 -11.80
N LYS A 344 -2.06 -7.15 -10.53
CA LYS A 344 -1.30 -8.18 -9.82
C LYS A 344 -1.47 -8.12 -8.30
N THR A 345 -1.38 -9.27 -7.64
CA THR A 345 -1.45 -9.40 -6.18
C THR A 345 -0.57 -10.57 -5.76
N PHE A 346 0.33 -10.34 -4.80
CA PHE A 346 1.16 -11.40 -4.25
C PHE A 346 1.44 -11.19 -2.74
N PRO A 347 1.67 -12.28 -1.99
CA PRO A 347 2.04 -12.21 -0.57
C PRO A 347 3.42 -11.58 -0.37
N VAL A 348 3.59 -10.88 0.75
CA VAL A 348 4.85 -10.26 1.15
C VAL A 348 5.11 -10.57 2.62
N VAL A 349 6.24 -11.21 2.88
CA VAL A 349 6.75 -11.44 4.25
C VAL A 349 7.27 -10.14 4.80
N PHE A 350 6.75 -9.74 5.96
CA PHE A 350 7.45 -8.83 6.83
C PHE A 350 8.30 -9.65 7.78
N ASP A 351 9.62 -9.46 7.75
CA ASP A 351 10.57 -10.20 8.58
C ASP A 351 11.03 -9.34 9.77
N SER A 352 10.95 -9.92 10.96
CA SER A 352 11.70 -9.47 12.13
C SER A 352 13.19 -9.70 11.82
N PRO A 353 14.13 -8.83 12.24
CA PRO A 353 15.53 -8.84 11.75
C PRO A 353 16.13 -10.26 11.59
N GLY A 354 16.17 -10.74 10.35
CA GLY A 354 16.32 -12.15 9.98
C GLY A 354 16.62 -12.34 8.49
N GLU A 355 16.72 -13.60 8.04
CA GLU A 355 16.92 -13.95 6.64
C GLU A 355 15.81 -14.91 6.17
N TRP A 356 14.86 -14.41 5.39
CA TRP A 356 13.88 -15.22 4.66
C TRP A 356 14.28 -15.37 3.17
N ARG A 357 13.95 -16.53 2.58
CA ARG A 357 14.19 -16.77 1.15
C ARG A 357 12.97 -16.36 0.34
N THR A 358 13.09 -15.28 -0.44
CA THR A 358 12.10 -14.87 -1.45
C THR A 358 12.02 -15.86 -2.60
N GLY A 359 10.91 -15.78 -3.34
CA GLY A 359 10.72 -16.51 -4.59
C GLY A 359 9.70 -15.80 -5.48
N PRO A 360 9.37 -16.39 -6.64
CA PRO A 360 8.42 -15.81 -7.57
C PRO A 360 7.06 -15.61 -6.90
N ASP A 361 6.45 -14.44 -7.11
CA ASP A 361 5.18 -14.02 -6.50
C ASP A 361 5.19 -14.13 -4.95
N PHE A 362 6.35 -13.90 -4.32
CA PHE A 362 6.47 -13.96 -2.87
C PHE A 362 7.52 -12.96 -2.34
N GLY A 363 7.03 -11.77 -2.00
CA GLY A 363 7.85 -10.64 -1.64
C GLY A 363 8.42 -10.69 -0.23
N TYR A 364 9.36 -9.78 0.02
CA TYR A 364 10.02 -9.61 1.31
C TYR A 364 10.22 -8.15 1.67
N VAL A 365 10.03 -7.83 2.94
CA VAL A 365 10.34 -6.54 3.52
C VAL A 365 10.84 -6.73 4.94
N THR A 366 11.79 -5.90 5.38
CA THR A 366 12.24 -5.86 6.77
C THR A 366 12.51 -4.42 7.20
N ARG A 367 12.62 -4.20 8.52
CA ARG A 367 12.98 -2.93 9.14
C ARG A 367 13.95 -3.14 10.29
N GLU A 368 15.20 -2.80 10.05
CA GLU A 368 16.25 -2.91 11.05
C GLU A 368 16.48 -1.55 11.74
N PRO A 369 16.39 -1.47 13.08
CA PRO A 369 16.78 -0.27 13.80
C PRO A 369 18.30 -0.08 13.73
N ARG A 370 18.75 1.18 13.66
CA ARG A 370 20.20 1.51 13.62
C ARG A 370 20.89 1.38 14.98
N ASP A 371 20.14 1.11 16.03
CA ASP A 371 20.62 0.98 17.40
C ASP A 371 20.24 -0.39 17.98
N ASN A 372 20.74 -0.69 19.18
CA ASN A 372 20.45 -1.95 19.89
C ASN A 372 19.12 -1.89 20.64
N SER A 373 18.10 -1.23 20.08
CA SER A 373 16.80 -1.04 20.74
C SER A 373 15.85 -2.23 20.61
N VAL A 374 16.20 -3.22 19.78
CA VAL A 374 15.41 -4.45 19.58
C VAL A 374 15.18 -5.16 20.92
N SER A 375 13.92 -5.54 21.16
CA SER A 375 13.49 -6.25 22.35
C SER A 375 12.55 -7.40 22.00
N GLY A 376 12.13 -8.20 22.99
CA GLY A 376 11.13 -9.24 22.77
C GLY A 376 9.78 -8.72 22.26
N LEU A 377 9.50 -7.41 22.40
CA LEU A 377 8.29 -6.80 21.83
C LEU A 377 8.34 -6.64 20.31
N ASP A 378 9.53 -6.74 19.69
CA ASP A 378 9.70 -6.68 18.23
C ASP A 378 9.49 -8.05 17.56
N SER A 379 9.27 -9.11 18.33
CA SER A 379 8.80 -10.40 17.82
C SER A 379 7.38 -10.29 17.28
N PHE A 380 7.07 -10.97 16.18
CA PHE A 380 5.77 -10.82 15.53
C PHE A 380 4.62 -11.64 16.14
N GLY A 381 4.86 -12.45 17.18
CA GLY A 381 3.78 -12.80 18.14
C GLY A 381 3.16 -11.57 18.84
N ASN A 382 3.89 -10.44 18.87
CA ASN A 382 3.39 -9.16 19.35
C ASN A 382 2.78 -8.27 18.24
N LEU A 383 2.57 -8.79 17.03
CA LEU A 383 1.99 -8.07 15.90
C LEU A 383 0.81 -8.85 15.32
N GLU A 384 -0.39 -8.37 15.58
CA GLU A 384 -1.64 -9.01 15.16
C GLU A 384 -2.50 -8.03 14.36
N VAL A 385 -3.59 -8.53 13.76
CA VAL A 385 -4.57 -7.67 13.11
C VAL A 385 -5.99 -8.11 13.40
N SER A 386 -6.86 -7.15 13.70
CA SER A 386 -8.28 -7.40 13.91
C SER A 386 -9.01 -7.71 12.60
N PRO A 387 -10.16 -8.41 12.66
CA PRO A 387 -11.08 -8.49 11.53
C PRO A 387 -11.60 -7.10 11.11
N PRO A 388 -12.29 -6.98 9.96
CA PRO A 388 -12.96 -5.74 9.58
C PRO A 388 -13.94 -5.27 10.66
N VAL A 389 -13.88 -3.99 11.00
CA VAL A 389 -14.68 -3.41 12.10
C VAL A 389 -15.19 -2.02 11.76
N VAL A 390 -16.25 -1.62 12.45
CA VAL A 390 -16.72 -0.23 12.52
C VAL A 390 -16.53 0.24 13.96
N ALA A 391 -15.79 1.33 14.15
CA ALA A 391 -15.54 1.93 15.45
C ALA A 391 -15.70 3.46 15.37
N ASN A 392 -16.42 4.05 16.33
CA ASN A 392 -16.64 5.50 16.42
C ASN A 392 -17.17 6.14 15.12
N GLY A 393 -18.03 5.42 14.38
CA GLY A 393 -18.60 5.89 13.11
C GLY A 393 -17.66 5.80 11.90
N LYS A 394 -16.45 5.24 12.07
CA LYS A 394 -15.49 4.98 10.98
C LYS A 394 -15.41 3.49 10.68
N GLU A 395 -15.43 3.16 9.40
CA GLU A 395 -15.24 1.80 8.89
C GLU A 395 -13.76 1.51 8.66
N TYR A 396 -13.33 0.33 9.09
CA TYR A 396 -12.00 -0.21 8.90
C TYR A 396 -12.15 -1.54 8.13
N PRO A 397 -12.32 -1.49 6.80
CA PRO A 397 -12.70 -2.66 5.99
C PRO A 397 -11.59 -3.72 5.90
N LEU A 398 -10.36 -3.34 6.23
CA LEU A 398 -9.19 -4.22 6.32
C LEU A 398 -8.80 -4.53 7.77
N GLY A 399 -9.62 -4.10 8.73
CA GLY A 399 -9.31 -4.19 10.15
C GLY A 399 -8.27 -3.17 10.62
N ARG A 400 -7.74 -3.40 11.83
CA ARG A 400 -6.76 -2.55 12.50
C ARG A 400 -5.64 -3.40 13.08
N ILE A 401 -4.40 -2.99 12.84
CA ILE A 401 -3.21 -3.65 13.39
C ILE A 401 -3.16 -3.44 14.90
N LEU A 402 -2.85 -4.50 15.64
CA LEU A 402 -2.75 -4.54 17.09
C LEU A 402 -1.32 -4.94 17.44
N PHE A 403 -0.64 -4.15 18.26
CA PHE A 403 0.66 -4.55 18.80
C PHE A 403 0.77 -4.16 20.25
N GLY A 404 1.61 -4.85 21.00
CA GLY A 404 1.77 -4.61 22.42
C GLY A 404 2.89 -3.64 22.76
N GLY A 405 2.66 -2.82 23.77
CA GLY A 405 3.65 -1.97 24.41
C GLY A 405 3.37 -1.79 25.90
N ASN A 406 3.73 -0.61 26.39
CA ASN A 406 3.65 -0.26 27.80
C ASN A 406 2.49 0.70 28.09
N LEU A 407 2.13 0.88 29.37
CA LEU A 407 1.11 1.86 29.72
C LEU A 407 1.57 3.28 29.35
N PRO A 408 0.66 4.16 28.86
CA PRO A 408 0.99 5.56 28.60
C PRO A 408 1.64 6.21 29.83
N GLY A 409 2.82 6.81 29.63
CA GLY A 409 3.58 7.49 30.70
C GLY A 409 4.43 6.58 31.60
N SER A 410 4.38 5.27 31.42
CA SER A 410 5.28 4.33 32.10
C SER A 410 6.65 4.22 31.43
N ARG A 411 7.68 3.85 32.21
CA ARG A 411 8.97 3.41 31.68
C ARG A 411 8.87 1.91 31.34
N GLY A 412 9.09 1.54 30.09
CA GLY A 412 9.07 0.15 29.62
C GLY A 412 9.56 0.03 28.18
N CYS A 413 9.76 -1.19 27.71
CA CYS A 413 10.07 -1.46 26.30
C CYS A 413 8.87 -1.11 25.42
N ARG A 414 9.15 -0.79 24.15
CA ARG A 414 8.16 -0.62 23.09
C ARG A 414 8.71 -1.27 21.83
N VAL A 415 7.81 -1.64 20.93
CA VAL A 415 8.20 -1.93 19.54
C VAL A 415 9.08 -0.78 19.02
N THR A 416 10.15 -1.13 18.32
CA THR A 416 11.10 -0.19 17.74
C THR A 416 10.38 0.87 16.90
N GLN A 417 10.91 2.09 16.91
CA GLN A 417 10.27 3.21 16.21
C GLN A 417 10.19 2.94 14.70
N VAL A 418 11.20 2.29 14.11
CA VAL A 418 11.23 1.98 12.68
C VAL A 418 10.09 1.05 12.24
N VAL A 419 9.75 0.03 13.05
CA VAL A 419 8.61 -0.85 12.77
C VAL A 419 7.30 -0.09 12.96
N ARG A 420 7.15 0.70 14.04
CA ARG A 420 5.94 1.51 14.27
C ARG A 420 5.69 2.53 13.17
N ASP A 421 6.75 3.18 12.69
CA ASP A 421 6.71 4.16 11.61
C ASP A 421 6.30 3.50 10.29
N PHE A 422 6.89 2.35 9.96
CA PHE A 422 6.49 1.55 8.80
C PHE A 422 5.01 1.19 8.87
N LEU A 423 4.54 0.57 9.96
CA LEU A 423 3.13 0.16 10.10
C LEU A 423 2.17 1.35 10.02
N HIS A 424 2.52 2.49 10.64
CA HIS A 424 1.73 3.71 10.57
C HIS A 424 1.69 4.30 9.15
N ALA A 425 2.80 4.25 8.41
CA ALA A 425 2.90 4.79 7.06
C ALA A 425 2.03 4.05 6.02
N GLN A 426 1.62 2.80 6.31
CA GLN A 426 0.74 2.04 5.41
C GLN A 426 -0.68 2.61 5.34
N LYS A 427 -1.14 3.35 6.38
CA LYS A 427 -2.46 4.03 6.50
C LYS A 427 -3.70 3.14 6.49
N VAL A 428 -3.69 2.00 5.80
CA VAL A 428 -4.88 1.20 5.49
C VAL A 428 -5.32 0.26 6.61
N GLN A 429 -4.46 -0.01 7.59
CA GLN A 429 -4.81 -0.71 8.82
C GLN A 429 -4.28 0.05 10.05
N PRO A 430 -4.90 1.20 10.42
CA PRO A 430 -4.41 2.06 11.49
C PRO A 430 -4.18 1.31 12.80
N THR A 431 -3.01 1.53 13.40
CA THR A 431 -2.52 0.75 14.53
C THR A 431 -3.24 1.06 15.85
N VAL A 432 -3.23 0.08 16.76
CA VAL A 432 -3.70 0.17 18.15
C VAL A 432 -2.64 -0.47 19.05
N GLU A 433 -2.10 0.32 19.99
CA GLU A 433 -1.16 -0.18 20.99
C GLU A 433 -1.92 -0.74 22.20
N LEU A 434 -1.66 -2.00 22.55
CA LEU A 434 -2.21 -2.72 23.70
C LEU A 434 -1.18 -2.80 24.82
N PHE A 435 -1.62 -3.01 26.05
CA PHE A 435 -0.73 -3.16 27.21
C PHE A 435 -0.32 -4.63 27.39
N VAL A 436 0.94 -4.95 27.10
CA VAL A 436 1.49 -6.32 27.20
C VAL A 436 2.67 -6.43 28.14
N ASP A 437 3.24 -5.32 28.60
CA ASP A 437 4.41 -5.31 29.49
C ASP A 437 4.13 -5.94 30.87
N TRP A 438 2.93 -6.46 31.13
CA TRP A 438 2.66 -7.30 32.30
C TRP A 438 3.00 -8.79 32.07
N LEU A 439 3.12 -9.24 30.83
CA LEU A 439 3.52 -10.60 30.42
C LEU A 439 5.04 -10.73 30.32
N ALA A 440 5.55 -11.94 30.50
CA ALA A 440 7.00 -12.19 30.44
C ALA A 440 7.54 -12.27 29.01
N ALA A 441 6.80 -12.88 28.08
CA ALA A 441 7.10 -12.78 26.65
C ALA A 441 6.72 -11.38 26.14
N GLY A 442 5.55 -10.90 26.57
CA GLY A 442 5.13 -9.53 26.28
C GLY A 442 4.45 -9.43 24.93
N HIS A 443 3.71 -10.47 24.52
CA HIS A 443 3.08 -10.53 23.21
C HIS A 443 1.57 -10.38 23.32
N VAL A 444 0.91 -9.97 22.24
CA VAL A 444 -0.56 -9.83 22.21
C VAL A 444 -1.27 -11.17 22.01
N ASP A 445 -0.66 -12.10 21.27
CA ASP A 445 -1.17 -13.45 21.03
C ASP A 445 -1.27 -14.29 22.32
N GLU A 446 -0.51 -13.92 23.35
CA GLU A 446 -0.57 -14.43 24.71
C GLU A 446 -1.82 -14.00 25.48
N PHE A 447 -2.76 -13.21 24.96
CA PHE A 447 -4.01 -12.97 25.69
C PHE A 447 -5.23 -12.69 24.81
N LEU A 448 -5.01 -12.56 23.52
CA LEU A 448 -6.00 -12.18 22.53
C LEU A 448 -5.91 -13.12 21.32
N SER A 449 -7.05 -13.54 20.81
CA SER A 449 -7.17 -14.17 19.49
C SER A 449 -8.53 -13.84 18.89
N PHE A 450 -8.67 -13.95 17.57
CA PHE A 450 -9.96 -13.83 16.88
C PHE A 450 -10.36 -15.16 16.26
N VAL A 451 -11.65 -15.46 16.28
CA VAL A 451 -12.23 -16.63 15.59
C VAL A 451 -13.43 -16.20 14.75
N PRO A 452 -13.65 -16.80 13.57
CA PRO A 452 -14.85 -16.51 12.78
C PRO A 452 -16.09 -16.99 13.53
N ALA A 453 -17.19 -16.27 13.35
CA ALA A 453 -18.49 -16.61 13.94
C ALA A 453 -19.60 -16.36 12.91
N PRO A 454 -20.67 -17.17 12.90
CA PRO A 454 -21.75 -17.04 11.91
C PRO A 454 -22.68 -15.85 12.20
N ASP A 455 -22.54 -15.20 13.35
CA ASP A 455 -23.43 -14.17 13.87
C ASP A 455 -22.67 -12.90 14.30
N GLY A 456 -23.42 -11.90 14.79
CA GLY A 456 -22.85 -10.64 15.26
C GLY A 456 -22.07 -9.94 14.15
N LYS A 457 -20.80 -9.59 14.44
CA LYS A 457 -19.88 -8.96 13.48
C LYS A 457 -19.15 -9.95 12.56
N GLY A 458 -19.56 -11.23 12.55
CA GLY A 458 -18.88 -12.29 11.78
C GLY A 458 -17.67 -12.90 12.49
N PHE A 459 -17.39 -12.50 13.73
CA PHE A 459 -16.29 -13.01 14.54
C PHE A 459 -16.57 -12.91 16.04
N ARG A 460 -15.68 -13.52 16.84
CA ARG A 460 -15.55 -13.30 18.29
C ARG A 460 -14.10 -13.02 18.66
N THR A 461 -13.92 -12.16 19.64
CA THR A 461 -12.64 -11.87 20.27
C THR A 461 -12.49 -12.74 21.49
N LEU A 462 -11.51 -13.63 21.49
CA LEU A 462 -11.16 -14.48 22.62
C LEU A 462 -10.21 -13.71 23.52
N LEU A 463 -10.58 -13.56 24.80
CA LEU A 463 -9.75 -12.94 25.81
C LEU A 463 -9.51 -13.90 26.96
N LYS A 464 -8.32 -13.86 27.55
CA LYS A 464 -8.05 -14.60 28.77
C LYS A 464 -8.88 -14.09 29.95
N GLN A 465 -9.53 -15.00 30.67
CA GLN A 465 -10.29 -14.65 31.87
C GLN A 465 -9.37 -14.55 33.09
N GLY A 466 -9.02 -13.32 33.52
CA GLY A 466 -8.17 -13.10 34.69
C GLY A 466 -8.77 -13.59 36.03
N HIS A 467 -10.09 -13.72 36.13
CA HIS A 467 -10.79 -14.13 37.36
C HIS A 467 -11.02 -15.65 37.50
N GLY A 468 -10.43 -16.49 36.62
CA GLY A 468 -10.79 -17.90 36.46
C GLY A 468 -10.70 -18.78 37.73
N MET A 469 -9.87 -18.41 38.70
CA MET A 469 -9.73 -19.16 39.97
C MET A 469 -11.04 -19.36 40.73
N ALA A 470 -11.91 -18.35 40.78
CA ALA A 470 -13.08 -18.38 41.65
C ALA A 470 -14.28 -19.14 41.04
N LEU A 471 -14.42 -19.14 39.71
CA LEU A 471 -15.58 -19.69 39.01
C LEU A 471 -15.35 -21.09 38.44
N LEU A 472 -14.13 -21.43 37.98
CA LEU A 472 -13.85 -22.73 37.34
C LEU A 472 -13.87 -23.92 38.32
N PHE A 473 -13.60 -23.64 39.60
CA PHE A 473 -13.55 -24.65 40.66
C PHE A 473 -14.72 -24.55 41.65
N GLN A 474 -15.61 -23.58 41.49
CA GLN A 474 -16.85 -23.50 42.25
C GLN A 474 -17.76 -24.65 41.84
N GLY A 475 -17.86 -25.68 42.70
CA GLY A 475 -18.63 -26.92 42.43
C GLY A 475 -17.80 -28.17 42.21
N VAL A 476 -16.47 -28.06 42.04
CA VAL A 476 -15.53 -29.21 42.09
C VAL A 476 -15.19 -29.58 43.55
N ILE A 477 -15.64 -28.76 44.51
CA ILE A 477 -15.52 -28.96 45.96
C ILE A 477 -16.56 -30.00 46.43
N GLY A 478 -16.44 -31.21 45.89
CA GLY A 478 -17.20 -32.40 46.24
C GLY A 478 -16.27 -33.60 46.18
N GLY A 479 -15.29 -33.65 47.09
CA GLY A 479 -14.47 -34.85 47.36
C GLY A 479 -13.05 -34.89 46.79
N TYR A 480 -12.66 -34.01 45.86
CA TYR A 480 -11.29 -33.98 45.30
C TYR A 480 -10.61 -32.63 45.58
N GLN A 481 -9.67 -32.64 46.51
CA GLN A 481 -8.89 -31.47 46.91
C GLN A 481 -7.81 -31.21 45.85
N CYS A 482 -8.11 -30.38 44.84
CA CYS A 482 -7.06 -29.87 43.96
C CYS A 482 -6.29 -28.80 44.74
N CYS A 483 -5.02 -29.05 45.04
CA CYS A 483 -4.11 -28.11 45.70
C CYS A 483 -3.78 -26.97 44.73
N ILE A 484 -4.66 -25.99 44.58
CA ILE A 484 -4.38 -24.80 43.78
C ILE A 484 -3.87 -23.69 44.71
N PRO A 485 -2.63 -23.20 44.53
CA PRO A 485 -2.08 -22.17 45.39
C PRO A 485 -2.87 -20.86 45.27
N HIS A 486 -3.12 -20.22 46.41
CA HIS A 486 -3.74 -18.89 46.53
C HIS A 486 -2.80 -17.80 46.00
N HIS A 487 -2.62 -17.70 44.68
CA HIS A 487 -1.92 -16.57 44.07
C HIS A 487 -2.95 -15.55 43.53
N ARG A 488 -3.21 -14.51 44.32
CA ARG A 488 -3.87 -13.28 43.83
C ARG A 488 -2.89 -12.52 42.95
N SER A 489 -2.88 -12.85 41.65
CA SER A 489 -2.12 -12.11 40.66
C SER A 489 -2.86 -10.81 40.26
N PRO A 490 -2.18 -9.67 40.05
CA PRO A 490 -2.76 -8.43 39.51
C PRO A 490 -3.08 -8.51 37.99
N THR A 491 -3.03 -9.71 37.40
CA THR A 491 -3.34 -9.95 35.98
C THR A 491 -4.76 -9.61 35.52
N PRO A 492 -5.84 -9.71 36.32
CA PRO A 492 -7.19 -9.38 35.86
C PRO A 492 -7.31 -7.92 35.40
N SER A 493 -6.77 -6.96 36.15
CA SER A 493 -6.84 -5.54 35.79
C SER A 493 -6.09 -5.19 34.51
N CYS A 494 -5.07 -5.98 34.15
CA CYS A 494 -4.29 -5.76 32.93
C CYS A 494 -5.09 -6.20 31.68
N VAL A 495 -5.76 -7.35 31.76
CA VAL A 495 -6.63 -7.81 30.67
C VAL A 495 -7.87 -6.92 30.55
N ASP A 496 -8.46 -6.50 31.67
CA ASP A 496 -9.61 -5.58 31.67
C ASP A 496 -9.25 -4.22 31.04
N TRP A 497 -8.04 -3.72 31.27
CA TRP A 497 -7.56 -2.52 30.58
C TRP A 497 -7.56 -2.70 29.06
N ASN A 498 -6.97 -3.79 28.56
CA ASN A 498 -6.96 -4.10 27.13
C ASN A 498 -8.35 -4.35 26.57
N ARG A 499 -9.24 -5.00 27.33
CA ARG A 499 -10.64 -5.18 26.97
C ARG A 499 -11.31 -3.84 26.64
N GLU A 500 -11.14 -2.84 27.51
CA GLU A 500 -11.74 -1.53 27.29
C GLU A 500 -11.10 -0.77 26.11
N VAL A 501 -9.79 -0.93 25.89
CA VAL A 501 -9.12 -0.42 24.69
C VAL A 501 -9.70 -1.09 23.43
N LEU A 502 -9.80 -2.42 23.40
CA LEU A 502 -10.35 -3.16 22.25
C LEU A 502 -11.81 -2.79 21.99
N LYS A 503 -12.65 -2.66 23.02
CA LYS A 503 -14.05 -2.21 22.87
C LYS A 503 -14.12 -0.82 22.26
N ARG A 504 -13.29 0.12 22.70
CA ARG A 504 -13.25 1.49 22.16
C ARG A 504 -12.71 1.55 20.73
N GLU A 505 -11.59 0.90 20.47
CA GLU A 505 -10.82 1.05 19.23
C GLU A 505 -11.36 0.18 18.08
N LEU A 506 -12.04 -0.93 18.41
CA LEU A 506 -12.64 -1.87 17.45
C LEU A 506 -14.19 -1.85 17.51
N GLY A 507 -14.77 -0.97 18.34
CA GLY A 507 -16.21 -0.81 18.48
C GLY A 507 -16.92 -2.04 19.05
N LEU A 508 -16.25 -2.88 19.84
CA LEU A 508 -16.78 -4.15 20.33
C LEU A 508 -17.77 -3.95 21.49
N THR A 509 -18.74 -4.86 21.56
CA THR A 509 -19.65 -5.04 22.69
C THR A 509 -19.28 -6.28 23.50
N ASP A 510 -19.84 -6.45 24.69
CA ASP A 510 -19.58 -7.66 25.48
C ASP A 510 -20.06 -8.95 24.78
N GLY A 511 -21.03 -8.85 23.86
CA GLY A 511 -21.48 -9.98 23.04
C GLY A 511 -20.45 -10.43 21.99
N ASP A 512 -19.50 -9.57 21.65
CA ASP A 512 -18.40 -9.87 20.72
C ASP A 512 -17.21 -10.53 21.42
N LEU A 513 -17.19 -10.56 22.75
CA LEU A 513 -16.08 -11.06 23.58
C LEU A 513 -16.41 -12.43 24.18
N ILE A 514 -15.43 -13.34 24.17
CA ILE A 514 -15.51 -14.63 24.85
C ILE A 514 -14.34 -14.76 25.81
N ASP A 515 -14.67 -14.95 27.09
CA ASP A 515 -13.72 -15.21 28.15
C ASP A 515 -13.27 -16.68 28.15
N ILE A 516 -12.01 -16.90 27.78
CA ILE A 516 -11.35 -18.21 27.80
C ILE A 516 -10.67 -18.41 29.16
N PRO A 517 -10.95 -19.52 29.87
CA PRO A 517 -10.39 -19.76 31.19
C PRO A 517 -8.87 -19.93 31.15
N GLN A 518 -8.14 -19.02 31.79
CA GLN A 518 -6.67 -19.08 31.85
C GLN A 518 -6.15 -18.73 33.24
N LEU A 519 -5.10 -19.42 33.68
CA LEU A 519 -4.37 -19.08 34.89
C LEU A 519 -2.94 -18.63 34.58
N PHE A 520 -2.43 -17.78 35.47
CA PHE A 520 -1.07 -17.25 35.43
C PHE A 520 -0.35 -17.49 36.74
N LYS A 521 0.97 -17.55 36.66
CA LYS A 521 1.87 -17.39 37.81
C LYS A 521 2.79 -16.20 37.57
N MET A 522 3.29 -15.62 38.64
CA MET A 522 4.22 -14.50 38.57
C MET A 522 5.65 -15.02 38.59
N GLU A 523 6.45 -14.67 37.60
CA GLU A 523 7.89 -14.91 37.53
C GLU A 523 8.62 -13.59 37.31
N ARG A 524 9.58 -13.26 38.19
CA ARG A 524 10.35 -11.99 38.11
C ARG A 524 9.47 -10.72 37.93
N ARG A 525 8.29 -10.70 38.54
CA ARG A 525 7.26 -9.64 38.45
C ARG A 525 6.51 -9.52 37.11
N LYS A 526 6.69 -10.47 36.20
CA LYS A 526 5.90 -10.61 34.98
C LYS A 526 5.01 -11.86 35.07
N ALA A 527 3.89 -11.88 34.35
CA ALA A 527 2.99 -13.01 34.29
C ALA A 527 3.47 -14.02 33.24
N VAL A 528 3.41 -15.30 33.57
CA VAL A 528 3.55 -16.41 32.63
C VAL A 528 2.36 -17.36 32.77
N ALA A 529 2.02 -18.08 31.72
CA ALA A 529 0.94 -19.06 31.74
C ALA A 529 1.21 -20.16 32.80
N PHE A 530 0.20 -20.50 33.62
CA PHE A 530 0.31 -21.56 34.63
C PHE A 530 0.11 -22.96 34.03
N PHE A 531 -0.75 -23.05 33.03
CA PHE A 531 -0.96 -24.20 32.15
C PHE A 531 -0.99 -23.70 30.70
N PRO A 532 -0.85 -24.56 29.67
CA PRO A 532 -0.81 -24.16 28.27
C PRO A 532 -1.90 -23.17 27.90
N ASP A 533 -1.49 -22.03 27.35
CA ASP A 533 -2.36 -20.90 27.08
C ASP A 533 -3.38 -21.19 25.98
N LEU A 534 -4.64 -21.31 26.39
CA LEU A 534 -5.73 -21.70 25.50
C LEU A 534 -6.10 -20.65 24.45
N VAL A 535 -5.69 -19.38 24.61
CA VAL A 535 -5.97 -18.32 23.63
C VAL A 535 -4.93 -18.30 22.50
N ASN A 536 -3.70 -18.73 22.79
CA ASN A 536 -2.58 -18.81 21.84
C ASN A 536 -2.73 -20.03 20.91
N MET A 537 -3.78 -20.02 20.09
CA MET A 537 -4.26 -21.15 19.28
C MET A 537 -4.09 -20.92 17.77
N LEU A 538 -3.94 -22.01 17.02
CA LEU A 538 -3.96 -22.01 15.56
C LEU A 538 -5.39 -21.98 15.02
N VAL A 539 -5.76 -20.93 14.28
CA VAL A 539 -7.11 -20.75 13.70
C VAL A 539 -7.11 -21.02 12.20
N LEU A 540 -7.68 -22.15 11.78
CA LEU A 540 -7.85 -22.54 10.37
C LEU A 540 -9.34 -22.55 9.99
N GLY A 541 -9.90 -21.36 9.79
CA GLY A 541 -11.33 -21.18 9.58
C GLY A 541 -12.12 -21.71 10.78
N LYS A 542 -12.92 -22.76 10.58
CA LYS A 542 -13.66 -23.40 11.68
C LYS A 542 -12.83 -24.38 12.51
N HIS A 543 -11.63 -24.76 12.07
CA HIS A 543 -10.81 -25.76 12.76
C HIS A 543 -9.80 -25.07 13.69
N LEU A 544 -9.89 -25.33 15.00
CA LEU A 544 -9.04 -24.71 16.01
C LEU A 544 -8.03 -25.72 16.54
N GLY A 545 -6.74 -25.36 16.50
CA GLY A 545 -5.63 -26.07 17.13
C GLY A 545 -5.28 -25.41 18.45
N ILE A 546 -5.90 -25.87 19.52
CA ILE A 546 -5.85 -25.25 20.85
C ILE A 546 -4.78 -25.97 21.69
N PRO A 547 -3.90 -25.26 22.40
CA PRO A 547 -2.97 -25.87 23.36
C PRO A 547 -3.71 -26.74 24.38
N LYS A 548 -3.20 -27.92 24.68
CA LYS A 548 -3.88 -28.86 25.58
C LYS A 548 -3.65 -28.44 27.04
N PRO A 549 -4.69 -28.09 27.81
CA PRO A 549 -4.50 -27.43 29.11
C PRO A 549 -4.08 -28.37 30.26
N PHE A 550 -4.17 -29.69 30.08
CA PHE A 550 -3.93 -30.69 31.13
C PHE A 550 -4.65 -30.42 32.48
N GLY A 551 -5.83 -29.82 32.40
CA GLY A 551 -6.66 -29.49 33.57
C GLY A 551 -7.25 -30.73 34.27
N PRO A 552 -7.94 -30.52 35.42
CA PRO A 552 -8.54 -31.60 36.20
C PRO A 552 -9.45 -32.50 35.38
N ILE A 553 -9.36 -33.80 35.66
CA ILE A 553 -10.18 -34.82 35.00
C ILE A 553 -11.45 -35.05 35.83
N ILE A 554 -12.60 -34.71 35.25
CA ILE A 554 -13.93 -34.92 35.83
C ILE A 554 -14.69 -35.84 34.87
N TYR A 555 -15.17 -36.98 35.37
CA TYR A 555 -15.84 -38.02 34.57
C TYR A 555 -15.04 -38.45 33.32
N GLY A 556 -13.71 -38.57 33.45
CA GLY A 556 -12.83 -39.03 32.37
C GLY A 556 -12.47 -37.96 31.33
N ARG A 557 -12.92 -36.71 31.48
CA ARG A 557 -12.60 -35.59 30.58
C ARG A 557 -11.95 -34.42 31.31
N CYS A 558 -11.11 -33.68 30.59
CA CYS A 558 -10.52 -32.44 31.11
C CYS A 558 -11.58 -31.33 31.17
N CYS A 559 -11.89 -30.82 32.36
CA CYS A 559 -12.96 -29.84 32.54
C CYS A 559 -12.69 -28.51 31.81
N LEU A 560 -11.43 -28.07 31.71
CA LEU A 560 -11.04 -26.88 30.96
C LEU A 560 -11.31 -27.06 29.46
N GLY A 561 -10.96 -28.22 28.91
CA GLY A 561 -11.23 -28.53 27.51
C GLY A 561 -12.73 -28.59 27.19
N GLU A 562 -13.53 -29.19 28.07
CA GLU A 562 -15.00 -29.17 27.91
C GLU A 562 -15.58 -27.76 28.04
N LYS A 563 -15.03 -26.92 28.94
CA LYS A 563 -15.48 -25.53 29.06
C LYS A 563 -15.22 -24.74 27.78
N VAL A 564 -14.02 -24.85 27.20
CA VAL A 564 -13.68 -24.21 25.92
C VAL A 564 -14.62 -24.70 24.80
N ARG A 565 -14.85 -26.01 24.71
CA ARG A 565 -15.81 -26.57 23.74
C ARG A 565 -17.20 -25.96 23.90
N SER A 566 -17.71 -25.86 25.13
CA SER A 566 -19.02 -25.29 25.40
C SER A 566 -19.17 -23.81 25.00
N LEU A 567 -18.04 -23.08 24.91
CA LEU A 567 -18.02 -21.68 24.49
C LEU A 567 -17.90 -21.55 22.96
N LEU A 568 -17.11 -22.41 22.31
CA LEU A 568 -16.72 -22.23 20.91
C LEU A 568 -17.50 -23.13 19.93
N GLU A 569 -17.83 -24.37 20.30
CA GLU A 569 -18.57 -25.29 19.42
C GLU A 569 -19.98 -24.80 19.04
N PRO A 570 -20.72 -24.05 19.88
CA PRO A 570 -21.99 -23.44 19.48
C PRO A 570 -21.86 -22.43 18.33
N LEU A 571 -20.67 -21.88 18.08
CA LEU A 571 -20.38 -21.00 16.95
C LEU A 571 -20.04 -21.79 15.66
N GLY A 572 -20.09 -23.13 15.70
CA GLY A 572 -19.69 -24.00 14.60
C GLY A 572 -18.18 -24.26 14.52
N LEU A 573 -17.42 -23.87 15.54
CA LEU A 573 -15.98 -24.09 15.63
C LEU A 573 -15.67 -25.51 16.12
N GLN A 574 -14.58 -26.10 15.62
CA GLN A 574 -14.14 -27.45 15.93
C GLN A 574 -12.86 -27.40 16.76
N CYS A 575 -12.98 -27.70 18.05
CA CYS A 575 -11.87 -27.63 19.00
C CYS A 575 -11.02 -28.91 18.99
N THR A 576 -9.77 -28.81 18.51
CA THR A 576 -8.76 -29.88 18.59
C THR A 576 -7.69 -29.47 19.59
N PHE A 577 -7.45 -30.29 20.62
CA PHE A 577 -6.45 -29.99 21.66
C PHE A 577 -5.11 -30.66 21.34
N THR A 578 -4.08 -29.84 21.09
CA THR A 578 -2.73 -30.27 20.69
C THR A 578 -1.80 -30.26 21.89
N ASP A 579 -1.04 -31.34 22.09
CA ASP A 579 -0.02 -31.40 23.14
C ASP A 579 1.26 -30.69 22.69
N ASP A 580 1.52 -29.54 23.28
CA ASP A 580 2.68 -28.69 23.07
C ASP A 580 3.50 -28.49 24.36
N PHE A 581 3.13 -29.17 25.45
CA PHE A 581 3.56 -28.84 26.81
C PHE A 581 5.08 -28.82 26.98
N THR A 582 5.75 -29.88 26.50
CA THR A 582 7.19 -30.05 26.76
C THR A 582 8.06 -29.18 25.87
N LEU A 583 7.62 -28.92 24.63
CA LEU A 583 8.46 -28.34 23.59
C LEU A 583 8.17 -26.87 23.31
N TYR A 584 6.97 -26.39 23.69
CA TYR A 584 6.55 -25.02 23.50
C TYR A 584 6.19 -24.40 24.87
N HIS A 585 5.19 -24.91 25.58
CA HIS A 585 4.69 -24.28 26.84
C HIS A 585 5.80 -24.05 27.88
N LYS A 586 6.65 -25.06 28.13
CA LYS A 586 7.79 -24.96 29.06
C LYS A 586 8.83 -23.89 28.66
N LEU A 587 8.79 -23.44 27.42
CA LEU A 587 9.64 -22.40 26.86
C LEU A 587 8.89 -21.06 26.69
N HIS A 588 7.71 -20.92 27.31
CA HIS A 588 6.88 -19.70 27.32
C HIS A 588 6.23 -19.32 25.99
N GLY A 589 5.84 -20.29 25.16
CA GLY A 589 4.98 -20.08 24.00
C GLY A 589 4.11 -21.30 23.73
N GLU A 590 3.12 -21.21 22.86
CA GLU A 590 2.18 -22.32 22.61
C GLU A 590 2.04 -22.65 21.10
N VAL A 591 0.95 -23.33 20.74
CA VAL A 591 0.63 -23.70 19.35
C VAL A 591 0.74 -22.51 18.38
N HIS A 592 0.14 -21.34 18.69
CA HIS A 592 0.19 -20.19 17.79
C HIS A 592 1.62 -19.69 17.61
N CYS A 593 2.39 -19.48 18.68
CA CYS A 593 3.81 -19.07 18.58
C CYS A 593 4.66 -20.04 17.72
N GLY A 594 4.29 -21.32 17.68
CA GLY A 594 4.99 -22.37 16.92
C GLY A 594 4.58 -22.49 15.45
N THR A 595 3.60 -21.72 14.97
CA THR A 595 3.03 -21.83 13.62
C THR A 595 2.70 -20.46 13.03
N ILE A 596 2.72 -20.33 11.71
CA ILE A 596 2.19 -19.15 11.02
C ILE A 596 1.29 -19.57 9.85
N VAL A 597 0.31 -18.75 9.50
CA VAL A 597 -0.69 -19.08 8.47
C VAL A 597 -0.75 -18.01 7.40
N ARG A 598 -0.51 -18.41 6.15
CA ARG A 598 -0.86 -17.57 4.99
C ARG A 598 -2.34 -17.70 4.71
N ARG A 599 -3.01 -16.56 4.55
CA ARG A 599 -4.47 -16.51 4.35
C ARG A 599 -4.80 -15.92 3.00
N GLN A 600 -6.05 -16.10 2.59
CA GLN A 600 -6.61 -15.39 1.46
C GLN A 600 -6.56 -13.88 1.73
N THR A 601 -6.34 -13.08 0.68
CA THR A 601 -6.38 -11.63 0.77
C THR A 601 -7.82 -11.12 0.94
N PHE A 602 -7.99 -9.89 1.42
CA PHE A 602 -9.32 -9.29 1.49
C PHE A 602 -9.91 -9.14 0.07
N SER A 603 -11.23 -9.35 -0.05
CA SER A 603 -11.96 -9.02 -1.28
C SER A 603 -12.13 -7.51 -1.46
N PHE A 604 -12.15 -6.76 -0.36
CA PHE A 604 -12.14 -5.31 -0.37
C PHE A 604 -10.79 -4.79 -0.89
N ARG A 605 -10.83 -3.93 -1.91
CA ARG A 605 -9.63 -3.30 -2.47
C ARG A 605 -9.21 -2.10 -1.65
N TRP A 606 -7.95 -2.06 -1.22
CA TRP A 606 -7.47 -1.03 -0.29
C TRP A 606 -7.64 0.41 -0.82
N TRP A 607 -7.52 0.64 -2.12
CA TRP A 607 -7.72 1.97 -2.72
C TRP A 607 -9.16 2.49 -2.61
N ASN A 608 -10.15 1.60 -2.41
CA ASN A 608 -11.55 1.97 -2.26
C ASN A 608 -11.90 2.53 -0.87
N MET A 609 -10.97 2.50 0.09
CA MET A 609 -11.20 3.08 1.43
C MET A 609 -10.90 4.58 1.47
N VAL A 610 -11.30 5.22 2.57
CA VAL A 610 -10.89 6.57 2.94
C VAL A 610 -10.13 6.48 4.28
N PRO A 611 -8.78 6.42 4.26
CA PRO A 611 -7.97 6.08 5.42
C PRO A 611 -8.09 6.96 6.65
#